data_AF-A0A1A6GT52-F1
#
_entry.id   AF-A0A1A6GT52-F1
#
_cell.length_a   1.000
_cell.length_b   1.000
_cell.length_c   1.000
_cell.angle_alpha   90.00
_cell.angle_beta   90.00
_cell.angle_gamma   90.00
#
_symmetry.space_group_name_H-M   'P 1'
#
loop_
_entity.id
_entity.type
_entity.pdbx_description
1 polymer ?
#
loop_
_entity_poly.entity_id
_entity_poly.type
_entity_poly.pdbx_seq_one_letter_code
_entity_poly.pdbx_strand_id
1 'polypeptide(L)'
;VMVDESLLSDDPDSYVTLTVVRSPGGKGAVLLHWTIEEKAKDDLSPLNGTLHFDETESYKTVTLHTLQDSALGEDRRFTIELRAADEVEISPVK
;
A
#
# COMPACT_ATOMS: atom_id res chain seq x y z
N VAL A 1 24.90 11.52 -26.95
CA VAL A 1 23.42 11.48 -26.98
C VAL A 1 22.97 12.35 -25.83
N MET A 2 22.23 13.42 -26.11
CA MET A 2 21.73 14.30 -25.05
C MET A 2 20.66 13.52 -24.31
N VAL A 3 20.81 13.39 -23.00
CA VAL A 3 19.76 12.83 -22.15
C VAL A 3 18.78 13.98 -21.96
N ASP A 4 17.63 13.84 -22.62
CA ASP A 4 16.53 14.79 -22.54
C ASP A 4 15.96 14.75 -21.12
N GLU A 5 16.06 15.87 -20.40
CA GLU A 5 15.62 16.05 -19.01
C GLU A 5 14.08 16.19 -18.89
N SER A 6 13.30 15.75 -19.89
CA SER A 6 11.84 15.97 -19.97
C SER A 6 10.97 14.78 -19.56
N LEU A 7 11.48 13.82 -18.78
CA LEU A 7 10.72 12.69 -18.21
C LEU A 7 11.10 12.61 -16.72
N LEU A 8 10.34 13.04 -15.70
CA LEU A 8 8.90 12.92 -15.45
C LEU A 8 8.54 13.97 -14.37
N SER A 9 7.94 15.07 -14.78
CA SER A 9 6.56 15.49 -14.48
C SER A 9 6.29 15.91 -13.03
N ASP A 10 6.16 17.23 -12.88
CA ASP A 10 5.31 17.94 -11.93
C ASP A 10 3.83 17.51 -12.12
N ASP A 11 3.55 16.21 -12.01
CA ASP A 11 2.23 15.63 -12.26
C ASP A 11 1.43 15.56 -10.96
N PRO A 12 0.28 16.25 -10.84
CA PRO A 12 -0.63 16.10 -9.70
C PRO A 12 -1.13 14.66 -9.48
N ASP A 13 -0.93 13.77 -10.46
CA ASP A 13 -1.37 12.38 -10.45
C ASP A 13 -0.21 11.38 -10.22
N SER A 14 0.90 11.80 -9.60
CA SER A 14 1.95 10.85 -9.24
C SER A 14 1.45 9.87 -8.17
N TYR A 15 1.29 8.61 -8.57
CA TYR A 15 0.85 7.51 -7.71
C TYR A 15 1.92 6.41 -7.60
N VAL A 16 1.96 5.78 -6.43
CA VAL A 16 2.78 4.62 -6.12
C VAL A 16 1.84 3.44 -5.88
N THR A 17 2.06 2.34 -6.62
CA THR A 17 1.28 1.11 -6.46
C THR A 17 2.10 0.06 -5.74
N LEU A 18 1.58 -0.44 -4.62
CA LEU A 18 2.14 -1.57 -3.88
C LEU A 18 1.30 -2.82 -4.14
N THR A 19 1.93 -3.88 -4.62
CA THR A 19 1.27 -5.19 -4.81
C THR A 19 1.60 -6.10 -3.64
N VAL A 20 0.56 -6.48 -2.88
CA VAL A 20 0.64 -7.47 -1.81
C VAL A 20 0.25 -8.83 -2.38
N VAL A 21 1.16 -9.80 -2.31
CA VAL A 21 0.97 -11.15 -2.85
C VAL A 21 0.74 -12.14 -1.72
N ARG A 22 -0.32 -12.94 -1.85
CA ARG A 22 -0.63 -14.04 -0.95
C ARG A 22 0.25 -15.24 -1.27
N SER A 23 0.94 -15.78 -0.26
CA SER A 23 1.77 -16.97 -0.44
C SER A 23 0.92 -18.20 -0.79
N PRO A 24 1.41 -19.11 -1.67
CA PRO A 24 0.69 -20.32 -2.01
C PRO A 24 0.43 -21.20 -0.76
N GLY A 25 -0.79 -21.71 -0.63
CA GLY A 25 -1.20 -22.57 0.49
C GLY A 25 -1.98 -21.86 1.61
N GLY A 26 -2.18 -20.54 1.53
CA GLY A 26 -3.15 -19.85 2.38
C GLY A 26 -4.58 -20.33 2.10
N LYS A 27 -5.38 -20.56 3.15
CA LYS A 27 -6.79 -20.98 3.05
C LYS A 27 -7.70 -19.93 3.67
N GLY A 28 -8.95 -19.87 3.21
CA GLY A 28 -9.97 -18.96 3.74
C GLY A 28 -9.82 -17.51 3.28
N ALA A 29 -10.76 -16.67 3.71
CA ALA A 29 -10.64 -15.23 3.59
C ALA A 29 -9.54 -14.72 4.55
N VAL A 30 -8.86 -13.65 4.18
CA VAL A 30 -7.85 -13.01 5.04
C VAL A 30 -8.03 -11.52 4.98
N LEU A 31 -8.21 -10.91 6.14
CA LEU A 31 -8.23 -9.47 6.30
C LEU A 31 -6.83 -8.99 6.77
N LEU A 32 -6.22 -8.07 6.01
CA LEU A 32 -4.94 -7.47 6.31
C LEU A 32 -5.11 -5.97 6.52
N HIS A 33 -4.65 -5.46 7.66
CA HIS A 33 -4.49 -4.03 7.87
C HIS A 33 -3.08 -3.62 7.43
N TRP A 34 -2.98 -2.53 6.70
CA TRP A 34 -1.69 -1.94 6.33
C TRP A 34 -1.60 -0.50 6.81
N THR A 35 -0.41 -0.10 7.26
CA THR A 35 -0.14 1.23 7.79
C THR A 35 1.25 1.69 7.36
N ILE A 36 1.39 2.96 7.02
CA ILE A 36 2.64 3.64 6.69
C ILE A 36 3.07 4.48 7.89
N GLU A 37 4.37 4.61 8.09
CA GLU A 37 4.92 5.49 9.12
C GLU A 37 4.34 6.92 9.05
N GLU A 38 4.06 7.52 10.21
CA GLU A 38 3.47 8.87 10.31
C GLU A 38 4.29 9.94 9.58
N LYS A 39 5.61 9.73 9.45
CA LYS A 39 6.50 10.62 8.72
C LYS A 39 6.12 10.79 7.24
N ALA A 40 5.31 9.88 6.68
CA ALA A 40 4.79 9.96 5.33
C ALA A 40 3.55 10.83 5.18
N LYS A 41 2.96 11.37 6.27
CA LYS A 41 1.67 12.06 6.23
C LYS A 41 1.63 13.30 5.35
N ASP A 42 2.77 13.94 5.20
CA ASP A 42 2.92 15.17 4.42
C ASP A 42 3.36 14.86 2.96
N ASP A 43 3.74 13.61 2.68
CA ASP A 43 4.22 13.18 1.37
C ASP A 43 3.27 12.19 0.66
N LEU A 44 2.51 11.36 1.39
CA LEU A 44 1.72 10.26 0.86
C LEU A 44 0.32 10.16 1.48
N SER A 45 -0.65 9.75 0.66
CA SER A 45 -2.01 9.45 1.11
C SER A 45 -2.63 8.30 0.30
N PRO A 46 -3.40 7.38 0.90
CA PRO A 46 -3.69 7.26 2.33
C PRO A 46 -2.54 6.61 3.12
N LEU A 47 -2.48 6.85 4.43
CA LEU A 47 -1.45 6.28 5.32
C LEU A 47 -1.80 4.90 5.87
N ASN A 48 -3.05 4.47 5.75
CA ASN A 48 -3.48 3.16 6.19
C ASN A 48 -4.67 2.68 5.37
N GLY A 49 -4.98 1.41 5.51
CA GLY A 49 -6.15 0.82 4.90
C GLY A 49 -6.27 -0.66 5.19
N THR A 50 -7.19 -1.30 4.50
CA THR A 50 -7.48 -2.72 4.69
C THR A 50 -7.54 -3.43 3.35
N LEU A 51 -6.94 -4.62 3.29
CA LEU A 51 -6.94 -5.52 2.16
C LEU A 51 -7.69 -6.79 2.55
N HIS A 52 -8.82 -7.04 1.90
CA HIS A 52 -9.64 -8.22 2.16
C HIS A 52 -9.47 -9.25 1.05
N PHE A 53 -8.61 -10.25 1.26
CA PHE A 53 -8.35 -11.32 0.31
C PHE A 53 -9.42 -12.41 0.43
N ASP A 54 -10.20 -12.59 -0.63
CA ASP A 54 -11.04 -13.78 -0.75
C ASP A 54 -10.20 -15.04 -0.99
N GLU A 55 -10.80 -16.22 -0.81
CA GLU A 55 -10.11 -17.51 -0.97
C GLU A 55 -9.45 -17.66 -2.36
N THR A 56 -10.05 -17.08 -3.40
CA THR A 56 -9.55 -17.17 -4.78
C THR A 56 -8.56 -16.06 -5.16
N GLU A 57 -8.37 -15.05 -4.32
CA GLU A 57 -7.52 -13.91 -4.63
C GLU A 57 -6.06 -14.16 -4.21
N SER A 58 -5.14 -13.97 -5.17
CA SER A 58 -3.71 -14.21 -4.97
C SER A 58 -2.90 -12.93 -4.77
N TYR A 59 -3.43 -11.78 -5.18
CA TYR A 59 -2.76 -10.50 -5.01
C TYR A 59 -3.78 -9.36 -4.87
N LYS A 60 -3.36 -8.28 -4.21
CA LYS A 60 -4.08 -7.00 -4.20
C LYS A 60 -3.14 -5.84 -4.37
N THR A 61 -3.69 -4.75 -4.86
CA THR A 61 -2.96 -3.51 -5.09
C THR A 61 -3.44 -2.44 -4.13
N VAL A 62 -2.48 -1.75 -3.49
CA VAL A 62 -2.69 -0.51 -2.77
C VAL A 62 -2.15 0.62 -3.63
N THR A 63 -2.96 1.64 -3.86
CA THR A 63 -2.54 2.85 -4.57
C THR A 63 -2.37 3.97 -3.56
N LEU A 64 -1.19 4.57 -3.56
CA LEU A 64 -0.82 5.73 -2.76
C LEU A 64 -0.61 6.91 -3.70
N HIS A 65 -1.00 8.10 -3.28
CA HIS A 65 -0.81 9.33 -4.02
C HIS A 65 0.26 10.18 -3.35
N THR A 66 1.17 10.75 -4.14
CA THR A 66 2.12 11.74 -3.63
C THR A 66 1.43 13.08 -3.47
N LEU A 67 1.62 13.73 -2.33
CA LEU A 67 1.09 15.07 -2.08
C LEU A 67 2.00 16.09 -2.77
N GLN A 68 1.44 17.03 -3.54
CA GLN A 68 2.17 18.00 -4.37
C GLN A 68 3.24 18.83 -3.64
N ASP A 69 3.14 18.95 -2.32
CA ASP A 69 4.06 19.74 -1.49
C ASP A 69 5.19 18.88 -0.86
N SER A 70 5.31 17.61 -1.25
CA SER A 70 6.46 16.78 -0.88
C SER A 70 7.70 17.37 -1.53
N ALA A 71 8.42 18.22 -0.79
CA ALA A 71 9.52 19.02 -1.31
C ALA A 71 10.44 18.17 -2.19
N LEU A 72 10.39 18.45 -3.50
CA LEU A 72 11.15 17.81 -4.55
C LEU A 72 12.64 17.89 -4.19
N GLY A 73 13.29 16.74 -3.99
CA GLY A 73 14.75 16.68 -3.86
C GLY A 73 15.30 15.88 -2.68
N GLU A 74 14.47 15.30 -1.80
CA GLU A 74 14.97 14.38 -0.78
C GLU A 74 14.55 12.94 -1.08
N ASP A 75 15.51 12.01 -1.11
CA ASP A 75 15.26 10.57 -1.13
C ASP A 75 14.58 10.13 0.19
N ARG A 76 13.27 10.34 0.29
CA ARG A 76 12.47 9.93 1.45
C ARG A 76 12.09 8.45 1.31
N ARG A 77 12.36 7.70 2.37
CA ARG A 77 12.04 6.26 2.46
C ARG A 77 11.08 6.03 3.60
N PHE A 78 9.92 5.47 3.29
CA PHE A 78 8.87 5.11 4.25
C PHE A 78 8.77 3.60 4.40
N THR A 79 8.45 3.14 5.61
CA THR A 79 8.16 1.74 5.89
C THR A 79 6.65 1.53 5.88
N ILE A 80 6.20 0.42 5.27
CA ILE A 80 4.82 -0.05 5.31
C ILE A 80 4.76 -1.31 6.17
N GLU A 81 3.94 -1.28 7.21
CA GLU A 81 3.65 -2.43 8.06
C GLU A 81 2.38 -3.14 7.56
N LEU A 82 2.45 -4.48 7.48
CA LEU A 82 1.31 -5.34 7.18
C LEU A 82 0.99 -6.17 8.43
N ARG A 83 -0.26 -6.12 8.88
CA ARG A 83 -0.75 -6.89 10.03
C ARG A 83 -1.99 -7.67 9.62
N ALA A 84 -2.07 -8.94 10.02
CA ALA A 84 -3.35 -9.64 9.97
C ALA A 84 -4.33 -8.87 10.87
N ALA A 85 -5.48 -8.49 10.32
CA ALA A 85 -6.60 -8.10 11.15
C ALA A 85 -7.08 -9.41 11.78
N ASP A 86 -6.96 -9.54 13.10
CA ASP A 86 -7.35 -10.75 13.82
C ASP A 86 -8.81 -11.10 13.50
N GLU A 87 -9.01 -12.03 12.57
CA GLU A 87 -10.27 -12.72 12.38
C GLU A 87 -10.35 -13.77 13.49
N VAL A 88 -10.74 -13.32 14.68
CA VAL A 88 -11.25 -14.23 15.71
C VAL A 88 -12.59 -14.75 15.21
N GLU A 89 -12.56 -15.75 14.33
CA GLU A 89 -13.71 -16.63 14.11
C GLU A 89 -13.87 -17.51 15.36
N ILE A 90 -14.56 -16.98 16.37
CA ILE A 90 -15.28 -17.85 17.29
C ILE A 90 -16.65 -18.09 16.64
N SER A 91 -16.75 -19.15 15.84
CA SER A 91 -18.05 -19.74 15.52
C SER A 91 -18.54 -20.51 16.76
N PRO A 92 -19.60 -20.07 17.47
CA PRO A 92 -20.25 -20.96 18.40
C PRO A 92 -20.98 -22.04 17.59
N VAL A 93 -20.57 -23.29 17.78
CA VAL A 93 -21.32 -24.46 17.31
C VAL A 93 -22.67 -24.47 18.01
N LYS A 94 -23.77 -24.37 17.25
CA LYS A 94 -25.04 -24.97 17.65
C LYS A 94 -25.89 -25.37 16.45
#